data_AF-A0A252D863-F1
#
_entry.id   AF-A0A252D863-F1
#
_cell.length_a   1.000
_cell.length_b   1.000
_cell.length_c   1.000
_cell.angle_alpha   90.00
_cell.angle_beta   90.00
_cell.angle_gamma   90.00
#
_symmetry.space_group_name_H-M   'P 1'
#
loop_
_entity.id
_entity.type
_entity.pdbx_description
1 polymer ?
#
loop_
_entity_poly.entity_id
_entity_poly.type
_entity_poly.pdbx_seq_one_letter_code
_entity_poly.pdbx_strand_id
1 'polypeptide(L)'
;MCAGLIAAAVWAVRHPQAGFREPEQLPYNEILQIARSYLGRIVSVPTNWIPLLGRCLVTNRYSSTLLFPELWLDWNDSWQFNNFLVR
;
A
#
# COMPACT_ATOMS: atom_id res chain seq x y z
N MET A 1 -8.46 6.23 -12.11
CA MET A 1 -9.03 5.00 -12.72
C MET A 1 -8.79 4.96 -14.23
N CYS A 2 -9.29 5.93 -15.02
CA CYS A 2 -9.21 5.90 -16.49
C CYS A 2 -7.79 5.84 -17.06
N ALA A 3 -6.80 6.42 -16.37
CA ALA A 3 -5.40 6.40 -16.82
C ALA A 3 -4.83 4.98 -17.04
N GLY A 4 -5.15 4.04 -16.15
CA GLY A 4 -4.71 2.64 -16.28
C GLY A 4 -5.38 1.93 -17.44
N LEU A 5 -6.68 2.19 -17.65
CA LEU A 5 -7.44 1.65 -18.79
C LEU A 5 -6.88 2.16 -20.12
N ILE A 6 -6.62 3.46 -20.23
CA ILE A 6 -6.04 4.08 -21.44
C ILE A 6 -4.66 3.47 -21.73
N ALA A 7 -3.81 3.33 -20.71
CA ALA A 7 -2.49 2.74 -20.87
C ALA A 7 -2.56 1.27 -21.33
N ALA A 8 -3.45 0.47 -20.73
CA ALA A 8 -3.67 -0.92 -21.12
C ALA A 8 -4.22 -1.04 -22.55
N ALA A 9 -5.17 -0.21 -22.95
CA ALA A 9 -5.74 -0.21 -24.30
C ALA A 9 -4.69 0.15 -25.35
N VAL A 10 -3.89 1.20 -25.11
CA VAL A 10 -2.79 1.60 -26.00
C VAL A 10 -1.75 0.48 -26.10
N TRP A 11 -1.39 -0.15 -24.97
CA TRP A 11 -0.44 -1.24 -24.95
C TRP A 11 -0.94 -2.47 -25.73
N ALA A 12 -2.22 -2.84 -25.57
CA ALA A 12 -2.83 -3.96 -26.25
C ALA A 12 -2.87 -3.76 -27.77
N VAL A 13 -3.15 -2.53 -28.24
CA VAL A 13 -3.09 -2.19 -29.68
C VAL A 13 -1.67 -2.32 -30.23
N ARG A 14 -0.64 -1.99 -29.44
CA ARG A 14 0.77 -2.14 -29.84
C ARG A 14 1.24 -3.59 -29.81
N HIS A 15 0.64 -4.44 -28.97
CA HIS A 15 1.03 -5.83 -28.77
C HIS A 15 -0.16 -6.80 -28.98
N PRO A 16 -0.77 -6.84 -30.19
CA PRO A 16 -2.02 -7.56 -30.42
C PRO A 16 -1.91 -9.08 -30.26
N GLN A 17 -0.70 -9.64 -30.33
CA GLN A 17 -0.44 -11.08 -30.18
C GLN A 17 0.13 -11.46 -28.80
N ALA A 18 0.11 -10.55 -27.82
CA ALA A 18 0.65 -10.82 -26.48
C ALA A 18 -0.18 -11.82 -25.63
N GLY A 19 -1.34 -12.26 -26.16
CA GLY A 19 -2.26 -13.15 -25.48
C GLY A 19 -2.99 -12.47 -24.31
N PHE A 20 -3.65 -13.27 -23.49
CA PHE A 20 -4.23 -12.79 -22.23
C PHE A 20 -3.12 -12.41 -21.26
N ARG A 21 -3.25 -11.22 -20.65
CA ARG A 21 -2.30 -10.70 -19.68
C ARG A 21 -3.03 -10.08 -18.50
N GLU A 22 -2.57 -10.40 -17.30
CA GLU A 22 -2.96 -9.72 -16.07
C GLU A 22 -2.13 -8.44 -15.86
N PRO A 23 -2.58 -7.47 -15.05
CA PRO A 23 -1.85 -6.22 -14.80
C PRO A 23 -0.39 -6.43 -14.36
N GLU A 24 -0.13 -7.44 -13.55
CA GLU A 24 1.18 -7.82 -13.01
C GLU A 24 2.13 -8.35 -14.10
N GLN A 25 1.59 -8.77 -15.24
CA GLN A 25 2.33 -9.33 -16.36
C GLN A 25 2.66 -8.28 -17.44
N LEU A 26 2.16 -7.05 -17.31
CA LEU A 26 2.42 -5.95 -18.23
C LEU A 26 3.75 -5.24 -17.88
N PRO A 27 4.47 -4.70 -18.89
CA PRO A 27 5.68 -3.93 -18.63
C PRO A 27 5.34 -2.61 -17.93
N TYR A 28 5.61 -2.55 -16.63
CA TYR A 28 5.21 -1.41 -15.77
C TYR A 28 5.75 -0.06 -16.26
N ASN A 29 6.93 -0.05 -16.86
CA ASN A 29 7.59 1.15 -17.38
C ASN A 29 6.81 1.78 -18.54
N GLU A 30 6.37 0.98 -19.52
CA GLU A 30 5.59 1.47 -20.66
C GLU A 30 4.20 1.93 -20.22
N ILE A 31 3.54 1.13 -19.38
CA ILE A 31 2.21 1.45 -18.83
C ILE A 31 2.25 2.77 -18.05
N LEU A 32 3.24 2.94 -17.16
CA LEU A 32 3.40 4.19 -16.41
C LEU A 32 3.75 5.37 -17.31
N GLN A 33 4.53 5.16 -18.38
CA GLN A 33 4.86 6.23 -19.32
C GLN A 33 3.61 6.75 -20.04
N ILE A 34 2.69 5.87 -20.44
CA ILE A 34 1.41 6.25 -21.05
C ILE A 34 0.49 6.92 -20.02
N ALA A 35 0.42 6.40 -18.80
CA ALA A 35 -0.46 6.92 -17.76
C ALA A 35 0.04 8.24 -17.13
N ARG A 36 1.33 8.58 -17.25
CA ARG A 36 2.02 9.62 -16.48
C ARG A 36 1.33 10.99 -16.53
N SER A 37 0.82 11.38 -17.70
CA SER A 37 0.14 12.67 -17.90
C SER A 37 -1.15 12.82 -17.11
N TYR A 38 -1.76 11.70 -16.67
CA TYR A 38 -3.04 11.67 -15.98
C TYR A 38 -2.92 11.46 -14.46
N LEU A 39 -1.71 11.17 -13.95
CA LEU A 39 -1.47 10.82 -12.54
C LEU A 39 -1.06 12.01 -11.67
N GLY A 40 -0.82 13.18 -12.27
CA GLY A 40 -0.32 14.36 -11.56
C GLY A 40 1.07 14.12 -10.94
N ARG A 41 1.27 14.63 -9.72
CA ARG A 41 2.56 14.49 -9.02
C ARG A 41 2.65 13.11 -8.35
N ILE A 42 3.57 12.28 -8.83
CA ILE A 42 3.89 10.97 -8.24
C ILE A 42 5.10 11.14 -7.31
N VAL A 43 4.99 10.68 -6.06
CA VAL A 43 6.07 10.72 -5.06
C VAL A 43 6.27 9.35 -4.43
N SER A 44 7.53 9.08 -4.06
CA SER A 44 7.90 7.97 -3.19
C SER A 44 8.57 8.57 -1.97
N VAL A 45 7.96 8.38 -0.80
CA VAL A 45 8.40 9.02 0.45
C VAL A 45 8.57 7.93 1.51
N PRO A 46 9.77 7.75 2.09
CA PRO A 46 9.95 6.83 3.19
C PRO A 46 9.24 7.36 4.44
N THR A 47 8.66 6.46 5.23
CA THR A 47 8.04 6.78 6.51
C THR A 47 8.51 5.78 7.56
N ASN A 48 8.63 6.26 8.79
CA ASN A 48 8.89 5.45 9.99
C ASN A 48 7.59 4.96 10.64
N TRP A 49 6.43 5.23 10.03
CA TRP A 49 5.15 4.76 10.54
C TRP A 49 5.09 3.24 10.55
N ILE A 50 4.61 2.68 11.67
CA ILE A 50 4.29 1.27 11.84
C ILE A 50 2.89 1.14 12.48
N PRO A 51 2.14 0.04 12.26
CA PRO A 51 0.78 -0.13 12.78
C PRO A 51 0.66 -0.08 14.31
N LEU A 52 1.76 -0.35 15.03
CA LEU A 52 1.86 -0.29 16.49
C LEU A 52 2.13 1.13 17.02
N LEU A 53 2.54 2.07 16.16
CA LEU A 53 2.93 3.42 16.58
C LEU A 53 1.72 4.14 17.18
N GLY A 54 1.80 4.51 18.47
CA GLY A 54 0.73 5.21 19.17
C GLY A 54 -0.43 4.30 19.63
N ARG A 55 -0.36 2.98 19.45
CA ARG A 55 -1.30 2.05 20.08
C ARG A 55 -0.98 1.96 21.59
N CYS A 56 -1.87 2.56 22.38
CA CYS A 56 -1.91 2.64 23.85
C CYS A 56 -0.61 2.33 24.63
N LEU A 57 0.14 3.38 24.95
CA LEU A 57 0.86 3.49 26.22
C LEU A 57 0.49 4.85 26.83
N VAL A 58 -0.54 4.90 27.67
CA VAL A 58 -0.66 6.06 28.57
C VAL A 58 0.35 5.82 29.69
N THR A 59 1.51 6.45 29.56
CA THR A 59 2.50 6.52 30.64
C THR A 59 2.06 7.67 31.55
N ASN A 60 1.45 7.35 32.69
CA ASN A 60 1.54 8.30 33.79
C ASN A 60 2.93 8.11 34.44
N ARG A 61 3.42 9.11 35.18
CA ARG A 61 4.76 9.11 35.80
C ARG A 61 5.04 7.88 36.70
N TYR A 62 4.03 7.07 37.00
CA TYR A 62 4.07 5.98 37.97
C TYR A 62 3.60 4.62 37.43
N SER A 63 3.05 4.52 36.22
CA SER A 63 2.57 3.26 35.62
C SER A 63 2.23 3.40 34.14
N SER A 64 2.64 2.43 33.34
CA SER A 64 2.13 2.18 31.98
C SER A 64 0.95 1.19 32.07
N THR A 65 -0.28 1.71 32.14
CA THR A 65 -1.49 0.86 32.15
C THR A 65 -2.21 1.00 30.82
N LEU A 66 -2.47 -0.13 30.15
CA LEU A 66 -3.29 -0.21 28.95
C LEU A 66 -4.75 0.08 29.33
N LEU A 67 -5.29 1.24 28.93
CA LEU A 67 -6.71 1.58 29.14
C LEU A 67 -7.64 0.62 28.38
N PHE A 68 -7.17 0.09 27.25
CA PHE A 68 -7.85 -0.91 26.44
C PHE A 68 -6.82 -1.92 25.93
N PRO A 69 -6.68 -3.10 26.56
CA PRO A 69 -5.67 -4.08 26.17
C PRO A 69 -6.03 -4.79 24.88
N GLU A 70 -5.31 -4.47 23.80
CA GLU A 70 -5.37 -5.20 22.53
C GLU A 70 -4.45 -6.44 22.60
N LEU A 71 -4.90 -7.49 23.29
CA LEU A 71 -4.10 -8.70 23.58
C LEU A 71 -3.67 -9.50 22.34
N TRP A 72 -4.26 -9.20 21.18
CA TRP A 72 -3.95 -9.85 19.90
C TRP A 72 -2.84 -9.17 19.11
N LEU A 73 -2.28 -8.06 19.61
CA LEU A 73 -1.16 -7.38 18.94
C LEU A 73 0.09 -8.25 18.96
N ASP A 74 0.77 -8.31 17.81
CA ASP A 74 2.07 -8.94 17.67
C ASP A 74 3.17 -7.87 17.79
N TRP A 75 3.95 -7.95 18.87
CA TRP A 75 5.07 -7.04 19.14
C TRP A 75 6.40 -7.48 18.52
N ASN A 76 6.51 -8.75 18.08
CA ASN A 76 7.71 -9.26 17.42
C ASN A 76 7.75 -8.84 15.95
N ASP A 77 6.59 -8.72 15.31
CA ASP A 77 6.47 -8.26 13.93
C ASP A 77 5.37 -7.22 13.77
N SER A 78 5.79 -5.97 13.57
CA SER A 78 4.90 -4.83 13.43
C SER A 78 3.96 -4.92 12.22
N TRP A 79 4.31 -5.68 11.17
CA TRP A 79 3.56 -5.76 9.91
C TRP A 79 2.57 -6.93 9.84
N GLN A 80 2.38 -7.66 10.94
CA GLN A 80 1.37 -8.72 11.00
C GLN A 80 -0.04 -8.14 10.83
N PHE A 81 -0.89 -8.88 10.11
CA PHE A 81 -2.26 -8.46 9.82
C PHE A 81 -3.08 -8.16 11.10
N ASN A 82 -2.79 -8.87 12.20
CA ASN A 82 -3.39 -8.63 13.51
C ASN A 82 -3.21 -7.20 14.02
N ASN A 83 -2.12 -6.52 13.65
CA ASN A 83 -1.85 -5.13 14.05
C ASN A 83 -2.58 -4.10 13.18
N PHE A 84 -3.07 -4.50 12.00
CA PHE A 84 -3.87 -3.65 11.10
C PHE A 84 -5.36 -3.76 11.37
N LEU A 85 -5.84 -4.99 11.63
CA LEU A 85 -7.26 -5.26 11.80
C LEU A 85 -7.78 -4.63 13.09
N VAL A 86 -8.65 -3.62 12.94
CA VAL A 86 -9.39 -3.00 14.06
C VAL A 86 -10.56 -3.92 14.43
N ARG A 87 -10.72 -4.20 15.73
CA ARG A 87 -11.75 -5.06 16.30
C ARG A 87 -12.54 -4.34 17.38
#